data_AF-A0A348G5S4-F1
#
_entry.id   AF-A0A348G5S4-F1
#
_cell.length_a   1.000
_cell.length_b   1.000
_cell.length_c   1.000
_cell.angle_alpha   90.00
_cell.angle_beta   90.00
_cell.angle_gamma   90.00
#
_symmetry.space_group_name_H-M   'P 1'
#
loop_
_entity.id
_entity.type
_entity.pdbx_description
1 polymer ?
#
loop_
_entity_poly.entity_id
_entity_poly.type
_entity_poly.pdbx_seq_one_letter_code
_entity_poly.pdbx_strand_id
1 'polypeptide(L)'
;MPNTTVSAAGGAMPAASQETNEATKLGSLIGALDALHKAQHLAELLYLAGEGLMRVDREVGEAVMTGVGALKDNLEEVDALLEELHERERGDAE
;
A
#
# COMPACT_ATOMS: atom_id res chain seq x y z
N MET A 1 -9.24 -24.59 -62.73
CA MET A 1 -8.34 -25.55 -62.07
C MET A 1 -8.49 -25.38 -60.57
N PRO A 2 -8.58 -26.47 -59.78
CA PRO A 2 -8.62 -26.41 -58.32
C PRO A 2 -7.21 -26.15 -57.76
N ASN A 3 -7.10 -25.55 -56.58
CA ASN A 3 -5.97 -25.82 -55.71
C ASN A 3 -6.38 -25.76 -54.24
N THR A 4 -6.25 -26.91 -53.58
CA THR A 4 -6.49 -27.17 -52.16
C THR A 4 -5.18 -27.08 -51.39
N THR A 5 -5.17 -26.42 -50.24
CA THR A 5 -4.26 -26.69 -49.09
C THR A 5 -4.97 -26.18 -47.83
N VAL A 6 -5.37 -27.03 -46.86
CA VAL A 6 -4.61 -27.48 -45.65
C VAL A 6 -4.26 -26.26 -44.76
N SER A 7 -4.48 -26.15 -43.44
CA SER A 7 -4.61 -27.07 -42.28
C SER A 7 -5.29 -26.26 -41.15
N ALA A 8 -6.23 -26.82 -40.38
CA ALA A 8 -6.05 -27.37 -39.02
C ALA A 8 -5.79 -26.37 -37.88
N ALA A 9 -6.57 -26.56 -36.80
CA ALA A 9 -6.34 -26.16 -35.41
C ALA A 9 -6.43 -24.63 -35.13
N GLY A 10 -7.32 -24.12 -34.28
CA GLY A 10 -7.54 -24.60 -32.93
C GLY A 10 -6.30 -24.28 -32.08
N GLY A 11 -6.26 -23.13 -31.41
CA GLY A 11 -5.24 -22.91 -30.40
C GLY A 11 -4.93 -21.45 -30.06
N ALA A 12 -4.92 -21.20 -28.75
CA ALA A 12 -4.33 -20.07 -28.05
C ALA A 12 -5.08 -18.73 -28.13
N MET A 13 -6.06 -18.58 -27.23
CA MET A 13 -6.24 -17.32 -26.49
C MET A 13 -4.86 -16.80 -26.02
N PRO A 14 -4.56 -15.49 -26.11
CA PRO A 14 -3.34 -14.96 -25.53
C PRO A 14 -3.50 -14.89 -24.00
N ALA A 15 -3.10 -15.95 -23.31
CA ALA A 15 -2.89 -15.97 -21.86
C ALA A 15 -1.54 -15.32 -21.49
N ALA A 16 -1.27 -14.13 -22.02
CA ALA A 16 0.00 -13.41 -21.82
C ALA A 16 -0.20 -12.04 -21.13
N SER A 17 -1.33 -11.85 -20.44
CA SER A 17 -1.68 -10.57 -19.81
C SER A 17 -1.83 -10.63 -18.28
N GLN A 18 -1.48 -11.74 -17.64
CA GLN A 18 -1.59 -11.88 -16.17
C GLN A 18 -0.24 -11.76 -15.43
N GLU A 19 0.88 -12.28 -15.97
CA GLU A 19 2.17 -12.28 -15.26
C GLU A 19 2.81 -10.89 -15.09
N THR A 20 2.59 -9.95 -16.02
CA THR A 20 3.09 -8.56 -15.90
C THR A 20 2.34 -7.72 -14.87
N ASN A 21 1.17 -8.18 -14.41
CA ASN A 21 0.30 -7.44 -13.51
C ASN A 21 0.70 -7.68 -12.04
N GLU A 22 1.11 -8.89 -11.68
CA GLU A 22 1.49 -9.25 -10.30
C GLU A 22 2.82 -8.65 -9.85
N ALA A 23 3.86 -8.70 -10.69
CA ALA A 23 5.17 -8.11 -10.35
C ALA A 23 5.07 -6.58 -10.16
N THR A 24 4.23 -5.91 -10.95
CA THR A 24 3.98 -4.46 -10.84
C THR A 24 3.19 -4.12 -9.56
N LYS A 25 2.20 -4.96 -9.20
CA LYS A 25 1.44 -4.84 -7.94
C LYS A 25 2.31 -5.07 -6.71
N LEU A 26 3.20 -6.07 -6.74
CA LEU A 26 4.18 -6.34 -5.67
C LEU A 26 5.14 -5.16 -5.47
N GLY A 27 5.67 -4.59 -6.55
CA GLY A 27 6.51 -3.38 -6.48
C GLY A 27 5.76 -2.16 -5.93
N SER A 28 4.48 -2.01 -6.30
CA SER A 28 3.60 -0.96 -5.78
C SER A 28 3.26 -1.14 -4.30
N LEU A 29 3.08 -2.38 -3.84
CA LEU A 29 2.78 -2.70 -2.44
C LEU A 29 4.00 -2.47 -1.54
N ILE A 30 5.18 -2.92 -1.96
CA ILE A 30 6.43 -2.67 -1.22
C ILE A 30 6.71 -1.17 -1.11
N GLY A 31 6.48 -0.40 -2.18
CA GLY A 31 6.61 1.06 -2.15
C GLY A 31 5.59 1.73 -1.22
N ALA A 32 4.36 1.22 -1.15
CA ALA A 32 3.33 1.72 -0.23
C ALA A 32 3.67 1.41 1.24
N LEU A 33 4.19 0.21 1.53
CA LEU A 33 4.62 -0.18 2.89
C LEU A 33 5.82 0.65 3.36
N ASP A 34 6.80 0.92 2.49
CA ASP A 34 7.92 1.81 2.83
C ASP A 34 7.46 3.25 3.07
N ALA A 35 6.50 3.75 2.29
CA ALA A 35 5.89 5.05 2.52
C ALA A 35 5.12 5.12 3.85
N LEU A 36 4.40 4.05 4.20
CA LEU A 36 3.67 3.93 5.46
C LEU A 36 4.63 3.95 6.66
N HIS A 37 5.70 3.16 6.59
CA HIS A 37 6.73 3.13 7.63
C HIS A 37 7.41 4.49 7.82
N LYS A 38 7.72 5.17 6.71
CA LYS A 38 8.25 6.55 6.75
C LYS A 38 7.25 7.53 7.39
N ALA A 39 5.97 7.38 7.11
CA ALA A 39 4.92 8.23 7.68
C ALA A 39 4.76 8.01 9.19
N GLN A 40 4.81 6.76 9.66
CA GLN A 40 4.81 6.41 11.09
C GLN A 40 6.01 7.03 11.80
N HIS A 41 7.20 6.86 11.26
CA HIS A 41 8.41 7.45 11.83
C HIS A 41 8.35 8.99 11.86
N LEU A 42 7.83 9.62 10.80
CA LEU A 42 7.63 11.06 10.77
C LEU A 42 6.62 11.53 11.83
N ALA A 43 5.54 10.78 12.05
CA ALA A 43 4.56 11.09 13.09
C ALA A 43 5.20 11.09 14.49
N GLU A 44 6.07 10.13 14.79
CA GLU A 44 6.83 10.09 16.06
C GLU A 44 7.75 11.30 16.22
N LEU A 45 8.48 11.67 15.17
CA LEU A 45 9.35 12.85 15.21
C LEU A 45 8.56 14.14 15.41
N LEU A 46 7.40 14.27 14.75
CA LEU A 46 6.51 15.41 14.88
C LEU A 46 5.87 15.47 16.28
N TYR A 47 5.56 14.33 16.89
CA TYR A 47 5.09 14.26 18.28
C TYR A 47 6.13 14.86 19.23
N LEU A 48 7.39 14.41 19.13
CA LEU A 48 8.49 14.93 19.96
C LEU A 48 8.72 16.42 19.71
N ALA A 49 8.62 16.88 18.45
CA ALA A 49 8.69 18.29 18.12
C ALA A 49 7.54 19.08 18.74
N GLY A 50 6.32 18.55 18.71
CA GLY A 50 5.13 19.12 19.34
C GLY A 50 5.28 19.27 20.86
N GLU A 51 5.78 18.24 21.55
CA GLU A 51 6.09 18.32 22.99
C GLU A 51 7.16 19.36 23.30
N GLY A 52 8.19 19.47 22.44
CA GLY A 52 9.20 20.52 22.55
C GLY A 52 8.61 21.92 22.38
N LEU A 53 7.71 22.07 21.39
CA LEU A 53 7.02 23.33 21.10
C LEU A 53 6.08 23.74 22.24
N MET A 54 5.44 22.81 22.95
CA MET A 54 4.60 23.16 24.13
C MET A 54 5.34 23.99 25.20
N ARG A 55 6.68 23.88 25.27
CA ARG A 55 7.52 24.67 26.20
C ARG A 55 7.87 26.06 25.68
N VAL A 56 7.75 26.28 24.38
CA VAL A 56 8.11 27.54 23.70
C VAL A 56 6.86 28.33 23.33
N ASP A 57 5.89 27.67 22.71
CA ASP A 57 4.59 28.18 22.31
C ASP A 57 3.55 27.07 22.48
N ARG A 58 2.67 27.25 23.46
CA ARG A 58 1.67 26.26 23.83
C ARG A 58 0.63 26.06 22.73
N GLU A 59 0.17 27.13 22.07
CA GLU A 59 -0.88 27.02 21.04
C GLU A 59 -0.34 26.26 19.82
N VAL A 60 0.89 26.57 19.41
CA VAL A 60 1.55 25.86 18.31
C VAL A 60 1.81 24.39 18.70
N GLY A 61 2.29 24.13 19.92
CA GLY A 61 2.49 22.77 20.41
C GLY A 61 1.19 21.94 20.44
N GLU A 62 0.09 22.51 20.95
CA GLU A 62 -1.23 21.86 20.97
C GLU A 62 -1.74 21.59 19.55
N ALA A 63 -1.58 22.53 18.61
CA ALA A 63 -1.98 22.35 17.22
C ALA A 63 -1.19 21.22 16.51
N VAL A 64 0.13 21.18 16.72
CA VAL A 64 0.99 20.11 16.18
C VAL A 64 0.61 18.76 16.77
N MET A 65 0.44 18.67 18.09
CA MET A 65 0.06 17.42 18.76
C MET A 65 -1.31 16.90 18.31
N THR A 66 -2.27 17.80 18.11
CA THR A 66 -3.59 17.46 17.56
C THR A 66 -3.47 16.90 16.14
N GLY A 67 -2.69 17.55 15.28
CA GLY A 67 -2.45 17.09 13.91
C GLY A 67 -1.73 15.75 13.85
N VAL A 68 -0.74 15.54 14.71
CA VAL A 68 0.01 14.29 14.82
C VAL A 68 -0.88 13.15 15.35
N GLY A 69 -1.75 13.43 16.32
CA GLY A 69 -2.74 12.47 16.80
C GLY A 69 -3.63 11.97 15.67
N ALA A 70 -4.23 12.90 14.91
CA ALA A 70 -5.04 12.54 13.75
C ALA A 70 -4.25 11.76 12.68
N LEU A 71 -2.97 12.11 12.46
CA LEU A 71 -2.11 11.35 11.56
C LEU A 71 -1.88 9.91 12.05
N LYS A 72 -1.63 9.73 13.35
CA LYS A 72 -1.43 8.41 13.96
C LYS A 72 -2.67 7.53 13.86
N ASP A 73 -3.86 8.09 14.13
CA ASP A 73 -5.13 7.36 14.00
C ASP A 73 -5.35 6.85 12.56
N ASN A 74 -5.07 7.69 11.55
CA ASN A 74 -5.15 7.27 10.14
C ASN A 74 -4.12 6.20 9.79
N LEU A 75 -2.91 6.26 10.34
CA LEU A 75 -1.87 5.25 10.09
C LEU A 75 -2.24 3.90 10.73
N GLU A 76 -2.85 3.91 11.92
CA GLU A 76 -3.37 2.71 12.58
C GLU A 76 -4.52 2.08 11.79
N GLU A 77 -5.41 2.89 11.20
CA GLU A 77 -6.47 2.39 10.30
C GLU A 77 -5.88 1.71 9.05
N VAL A 78 -4.86 2.30 8.44
CA VAL A 78 -4.20 1.70 7.28
C VAL A 78 -3.49 0.40 7.65
N ASP A 79 -2.81 0.33 8.79
CA ASP A 79 -2.20 -0.91 9.28
C ASP A 79 -3.25 -2.02 9.50
N ALA A 80 -4.39 -1.69 10.11
CA ALA A 80 -5.48 -2.64 10.33
C ALA A 80 -6.06 -3.18 9.01
N LEU A 81 -6.24 -2.30 8.00
CA LEU A 81 -6.68 -2.71 6.67
C LEU A 81 -5.67 -3.62 5.97
N LEU A 82 -4.37 -3.38 6.16
CA LEU A 82 -3.30 -4.21 5.60
C LEU A 82 -3.22 -5.59 6.29
N GLU A 83 -3.50 -5.65 7.59
CA GLU A 83 -3.58 -6.90 8.34
C GLU A 83 -4.79 -7.73 7.90
N GLU A 84 -5.98 -7.12 7.78
CA GLU A 84 -7.19 -7.78 7.27
C GLU A 84 -6.99 -8.35 5.86
N LEU A 85 -6.29 -7.60 4.99
CA LEU A 85 -6.00 -8.04 3.64
C LEU A 85 -5.04 -9.24 3.63
N HIS A 86 -4.02 -9.24 4.49
CA HIS A 86 -3.13 -10.39 4.68
C HIS A 86 -3.85 -11.63 5.25
N GLU A 87 -4.80 -11.45 6.17
CA GLU A 87 -5.58 -12.57 6.73
C GLU A 87 -6.46 -13.23 5.66
N ARG A 88 -7.09 -12.43 4.80
CA ARG A 88 -7.89 -12.94 3.67
C ARG A 88 -7.03 -13.70 2.66
N GLU A 89 -5.84 -13.18 2.31
CA GLU A 89 -4.91 -13.89 1.42
C GLU A 89 -4.43 -15.22 2.01
N ARG A 90 -4.29 -15.32 3.35
CA ARG A 90 -3.92 -16.56 4.03
C ARG A 90 -5.07 -17.56 4.10
N GLY A 91 -6.31 -17.10 4.31
CA GLY A 91 -7.50 -17.93 4.40
C GLY A 91 -7.98 -18.50 3.06
N ASP A 92 -7.74 -17.80 1.95
CA ASP A 92 -8.03 -18.31 0.59
C ASP A 92 -7.02 -19.35 0.10
N ALA A 93 -5.90 -19.54 0.83
CA ALA A 93 -4.86 -20.52 0.52
C ALA A 93 -5.05 -21.88 1.25
N GLU A 94 -6.03 -21.98 2.16
CA GLU A 94 -6.46 -23.22 2.85
C GLU A 94 -7.70 -23.85 2.19
#